data_AF-A0A966Q2V2-F1
#
_entry.id   AF-A0A966Q2V2-F1
#
_cell.length_a   1.000
_cell.length_b   1.000
_cell.length_c   1.000
_cell.angle_alpha   90.00
_cell.angle_beta   90.00
_cell.angle_gamma   90.00
#
_symmetry.space_group_name_H-M   'P 1'
#
loop_
_entity.id
_entity.type
_entity.pdbx_description
1 polymer ?
#
loop_
_entity_poly.entity_id
_entity_poly.type
_entity_poly.pdbx_seq_one_letter_code
_entity_poly.pdbx_strand_id
1 'polypeptide(L)'
;MSNRIFYACHAVDIDGLTVTGAQSVSLNTNFNLEQVFELGRLAIYDNISVDPEVEITVNKALDGRDLIWNLFIGGVGGEADEPANGCIVDNSNVQSEIRLGVGNDTNAVLNTTTQIVMSGCYVSSLNYAFPVDGNFTEEVVFVGSSRNCIADNDVTPPGGVQLTHSPLNRVLRRQNFQLHATSTLPVAVRNKNLTNCTISASLNREKMFRLGQFAPFHRFVNFPIEITVTFDTIPTNGNLCDGSPDFAPITSPCVGVNVSPEPIKIKLCNDTGTIVYEFDLGAKATLQSIAYSGGDTGGGNVTETYTYQVFNDLCITGPFGDLV
;
A
#
# COMPACT_ATOMS: atom_id res chain seq x y z
N MET A 1 24.92 -1.55 -33.84
CA MET A 1 24.53 -1.03 -32.52
C MET A 1 23.20 -1.66 -32.19
N SER A 2 23.11 -2.36 -31.05
CA SER A 2 21.85 -2.93 -30.59
C SER A 2 20.91 -1.77 -30.27
N ASN A 3 19.88 -1.56 -31.09
CA ASN A 3 18.81 -0.61 -30.77
C ASN A 3 18.13 -1.16 -29.51
N ARG A 4 18.42 -0.56 -28.34
CA ARG A 4 17.65 -0.84 -27.15
C ARG A 4 16.19 -0.52 -27.49
N ILE A 5 15.33 -1.53 -27.44
CA ILE A 5 13.88 -1.35 -27.47
C ILE A 5 13.52 -0.74 -26.13
N PHE A 6 13.49 0.58 -26.06
CA PHE A 6 12.82 1.28 -24.98
C PHE A 6 11.37 1.43 -25.39
N TYR A 7 10.43 1.08 -24.53
CA TYR A 7 9.06 1.57 -24.62
C TYR A 7 9.00 2.72 -23.62
N ALA A 8 8.98 3.97 -24.10
CA ALA A 8 9.31 5.13 -23.25
C ALA A 8 8.16 5.63 -22.37
N CYS A 9 6.92 5.18 -22.61
CA CYS A 9 5.75 5.65 -21.88
C CYS A 9 4.92 4.47 -21.38
N HIS A 10 4.75 4.39 -20.07
CA HIS A 10 3.84 3.46 -19.40
C HIS A 10 2.81 4.26 -18.60
N ALA A 11 1.58 3.76 -18.52
CA ALA A 11 0.62 4.23 -17.51
C ALA A 11 -0.18 3.06 -16.96
N VAL A 12 -0.71 3.27 -15.76
CA VAL A 12 -1.58 2.33 -15.07
C VAL A 12 -2.93 3.00 -14.87
N ASP A 13 -3.97 2.20 -15.05
CA ASP A 13 -5.36 2.59 -14.92
C ASP A 13 -6.10 1.57 -14.06
N ILE A 14 -7.02 2.04 -13.23
CA ILE A 14 -7.84 1.22 -12.32
C ILE A 14 -9.30 1.58 -12.59
N ASP A 15 -10.08 0.63 -13.07
CA ASP A 15 -11.50 0.80 -13.44
C ASP A 15 -11.76 2.02 -14.36
N GLY A 16 -10.83 2.34 -15.26
CA GLY A 16 -10.95 3.50 -16.16
C GLY A 16 -10.44 4.83 -15.58
N LEU A 17 -9.94 4.83 -14.34
CA LEU A 17 -9.31 5.98 -13.71
C LEU A 17 -7.78 5.85 -13.69
N THR A 18 -7.12 6.78 -14.38
CA THR A 18 -5.66 6.75 -14.54
C THR A 18 -4.95 7.09 -13.23
N VAL A 19 -3.99 6.24 -12.84
CA VAL A 19 -3.12 6.43 -11.69
C VAL A 19 -2.05 7.48 -12.01
N THR A 20 -2.30 8.70 -11.56
CA THR A 20 -1.32 9.80 -11.60
C THR A 20 -0.23 9.62 -10.55
N GLY A 21 0.99 10.08 -10.84
CA GLY A 21 2.11 10.02 -9.89
C GLY A 21 2.78 8.64 -9.76
N ALA A 22 2.32 7.63 -10.50
CA ALA A 22 2.96 6.31 -10.57
C ALA A 22 4.43 6.45 -11.01
N GLN A 23 5.35 5.86 -10.23
CA GLN A 23 6.79 5.89 -10.46
C GLN A 23 7.30 4.58 -11.06
N SER A 24 6.69 3.47 -10.68
CA SER A 24 7.03 2.16 -11.22
C SER A 24 5.82 1.22 -11.19
N VAL A 25 5.87 0.26 -12.09
CA VAL A 25 4.91 -0.84 -12.18
C VAL A 25 5.71 -2.12 -12.45
N SER A 26 5.39 -3.16 -11.71
CA SER A 26 5.95 -4.50 -11.89
C SER A 26 4.79 -5.47 -12.07
N LEU A 27 4.88 -6.34 -13.06
CA LEU A 27 3.88 -7.37 -13.31
C LEU A 27 4.57 -8.74 -13.38
N ASN A 28 4.08 -9.67 -12.58
CA ASN A 28 4.53 -11.06 -12.57
C ASN A 28 3.35 -11.98 -12.88
N THR A 29 3.60 -13.03 -13.67
CA THR A 29 2.61 -14.08 -13.94
C THR A 29 3.27 -15.41 -13.69
N ASN A 30 2.75 -16.14 -12.71
CA ASN A 30 3.25 -17.46 -12.36
C ASN A 30 2.28 -18.55 -12.82
N PHE A 31 2.82 -19.57 -13.47
CA PHE A 31 2.11 -20.77 -13.87
C PHE A 31 2.56 -21.90 -12.96
N ASN A 32 1.74 -22.22 -11.97
CA ASN A 32 2.00 -23.34 -11.07
C ASN A 32 1.77 -24.64 -11.83
N LEU A 33 2.71 -25.59 -11.74
CA LEU A 33 2.62 -26.91 -12.40
C LEU A 33 2.66 -28.01 -11.35
N GLU A 34 1.79 -29.01 -11.47
CA GLU A 34 1.85 -30.26 -10.71
C GLU A 34 2.39 -31.38 -11.60
N GLN A 35 3.30 -32.19 -11.07
CA GLN A 35 3.92 -33.30 -11.81
C GLN A 35 3.16 -34.59 -11.53
N VAL A 36 2.70 -35.24 -12.59
CA VAL A 36 2.13 -36.60 -12.52
C VAL A 36 3.21 -37.60 -12.91
N PHE A 37 3.34 -38.66 -12.13
CA PHE A 37 4.27 -39.77 -12.39
C PHE A 37 3.51 -41.04 -12.79
N GLU A 38 4.10 -41.81 -13.71
CA GLU A 38 3.63 -43.16 -14.05
C GLU A 38 4.36 -44.22 -13.23
N LEU A 39 3.61 -45.22 -12.76
CA LEU A 39 4.20 -46.36 -12.05
C LEU A 39 5.18 -47.10 -12.98
N GLY A 40 6.41 -47.31 -12.50
CA GLY A 40 7.45 -48.05 -13.24
C GLY A 40 8.36 -47.20 -14.12
N ARG A 41 8.25 -45.86 -14.08
CA ARG A 41 9.18 -44.94 -14.74
C ARG A 41 9.63 -43.84 -13.79
N LEU A 42 10.90 -43.43 -13.90
CA LEU A 42 11.46 -42.30 -13.15
C LEU A 42 11.16 -40.95 -13.84
N ALA A 43 10.74 -40.98 -15.10
CA ALA A 43 10.41 -39.79 -15.87
C ALA A 43 9.01 -39.28 -15.53
N ILE A 44 8.83 -37.96 -15.57
CA ILE A 44 7.53 -37.29 -15.43
C ILE A 44 6.62 -37.76 -16.56
N TYR A 45 5.39 -38.13 -16.21
CA TYR A 45 4.36 -38.51 -17.17
C TYR A 45 3.70 -37.29 -17.79
N ASP A 46 3.31 -36.32 -16.95
CA ASP A 46 2.72 -35.06 -17.39
C ASP A 46 2.99 -33.93 -16.38
N ASN A 47 3.01 -32.70 -16.89
CA ASN A 47 3.06 -31.47 -16.09
C ASN A 47 1.74 -30.74 -16.28
N ILE A 48 0.84 -30.86 -15.32
CA ILE A 48 -0.48 -30.24 -15.38
C ILE A 48 -0.37 -28.82 -14.84
N SER A 49 -0.80 -27.84 -15.62
CA SER A 49 -0.93 -26.47 -15.12
C SER A 49 -2.06 -26.40 -14.11
N VAL A 50 -1.76 -25.83 -12.95
CA VAL A 50 -2.71 -25.47 -11.90
C VAL A 50 -3.00 -23.97 -12.03
N ASP A 51 -3.67 -23.41 -11.02
CA ASP A 51 -4.19 -22.05 -10.99
C ASP A 51 -3.08 -21.02 -11.28
N PRO A 52 -3.16 -20.30 -12.42
CA PRO A 52 -2.23 -19.24 -12.72
C PRO A 52 -2.51 -18.06 -11.80
N GLU A 53 -1.44 -17.36 -11.43
CA GLU A 53 -1.50 -16.20 -10.57
C GLU A 53 -0.83 -15.03 -11.26
N VAL A 54 -1.51 -13.90 -11.24
CA VAL A 54 -1.00 -12.65 -11.77
C VAL A 54 -0.91 -11.67 -10.62
N GLU A 55 0.27 -11.11 -10.43
CA GLU A 55 0.54 -10.10 -9.43
C GLU A 55 1.03 -8.83 -10.12
N ILE A 56 0.47 -7.69 -9.73
CA ILE A 56 0.92 -6.37 -10.16
C ILE A 56 1.19 -5.51 -8.95
N THR A 57 2.38 -4.91 -8.93
CA THR A 57 2.81 -3.95 -7.90
C THR A 57 2.90 -2.58 -8.54
N VAL A 58 2.23 -1.60 -7.96
CA VAL A 58 2.26 -0.20 -8.41
C VAL A 58 2.81 0.66 -7.29
N ASN A 59 3.87 1.43 -7.58
CA ASN A 59 4.41 2.42 -6.68
C ASN A 59 4.06 3.82 -7.17
N LYS A 60 3.52 4.66 -6.29
CA LYS A 60 3.13 6.05 -6.56
C LYS A 60 3.76 7.00 -5.56
N ALA A 61 4.19 8.16 -6.04
CA ALA A 61 4.54 9.28 -5.17
C ALA A 61 3.29 10.07 -4.79
N LEU A 62 3.16 10.44 -3.51
CA LEU A 62 2.02 11.21 -3.02
C LEU A 62 2.14 12.67 -3.45
N ASP A 63 1.19 13.15 -4.23
CA ASP A 63 1.21 14.46 -4.89
C ASP A 63 -0.07 15.26 -4.67
N GLY A 64 -0.90 14.85 -3.70
CA GLY A 64 -2.19 15.47 -3.42
C GLY A 64 -3.30 15.05 -4.38
N ARG A 65 -3.09 14.02 -5.21
CA ARG A 65 -4.12 13.36 -6.01
C ARG A 65 -4.60 12.07 -5.33
N ASP A 66 -5.67 11.49 -5.86
CA ASP A 66 -6.32 10.31 -5.30
C ASP A 66 -5.33 9.13 -5.14
N LEU A 67 -5.43 8.46 -4.00
CA LEU A 67 -4.59 7.30 -3.67
C LEU A 67 -4.96 6.10 -4.54
N ILE A 68 -4.01 5.20 -4.80
CA ILE A 68 -4.26 3.94 -5.50
C ILE A 68 -5.35 3.14 -4.79
N TRP A 69 -5.31 3.09 -3.45
CA TRP A 69 -6.34 2.44 -2.65
C TRP A 69 -7.73 3.05 -2.89
N ASN A 70 -7.83 4.39 -2.93
CA ASN A 70 -9.09 5.09 -3.14
C ASN A 70 -9.64 4.87 -4.56
N LEU A 71 -8.76 4.82 -5.56
CA LEU A 71 -9.13 4.46 -6.94
C LEU A 71 -9.65 3.02 -7.02
N PHE A 72 -9.02 2.09 -6.28
CA PHE A 72 -9.40 0.67 -6.26
C PHE A 72 -10.76 0.40 -5.61
N ILE A 73 -11.08 1.05 -4.49
CA ILE A 73 -12.37 0.78 -3.82
C ILE A 73 -13.58 1.33 -4.58
N GLY A 74 -13.36 1.93 -5.75
CA GLY A 74 -14.39 2.55 -6.58
C GLY A 74 -14.82 3.88 -5.98
N GLY A 75 -14.11 4.95 -6.33
CA GLY A 75 -14.55 6.34 -6.10
C GLY A 75 -15.84 6.72 -6.85
N VAL A 76 -16.66 5.74 -7.26
CA VAL A 76 -17.88 5.89 -8.05
C VAL A 76 -19.02 5.25 -7.28
N GLY A 77 -19.55 5.96 -6.28
CA GLY A 77 -20.71 5.48 -5.52
C GLY A 77 -21.09 6.28 -4.28
N GLY A 78 -20.21 7.13 -3.77
CA GLY A 78 -20.60 8.20 -2.86
C GLY A 78 -21.08 9.40 -3.68
N GLU A 79 -22.23 9.96 -3.33
CA GLU A 79 -22.52 11.35 -3.71
C GLU A 79 -21.33 12.21 -3.25
N ALA A 80 -21.02 13.29 -4.00
CA ALA A 80 -19.87 14.20 -3.84
C ALA A 80 -19.61 14.74 -2.40
N ASP A 81 -20.49 14.43 -1.46
CA ASP A 81 -20.50 14.91 -0.08
C ASP A 81 -20.08 13.87 0.98
N GLU A 82 -19.84 12.60 0.63
CA GLU A 82 -19.38 11.60 1.61
C GLU A 82 -18.16 10.83 1.07
N PRO A 83 -16.97 10.95 1.71
CA PRO A 83 -15.83 10.14 1.33
C PRO A 83 -16.23 8.67 1.45
N ALA A 84 -16.09 7.91 0.36
CA ALA A 84 -16.25 6.45 0.40
C ALA A 84 -15.46 5.95 1.61
N ASN A 85 -16.13 5.26 2.53
CA ASN A 85 -15.54 4.85 3.79
C ASN A 85 -14.30 3.99 3.49
N GLY A 86 -13.11 4.58 3.49
CA GLY A 86 -11.87 3.97 3.02
C GLY A 86 -11.28 2.95 3.99
N CYS A 87 -12.11 2.46 4.93
CA CYS A 87 -11.78 1.38 5.84
C CYS A 87 -11.54 0.07 5.08
N ILE A 88 -10.46 -0.61 5.45
CA ILE A 88 -10.01 -1.85 4.83
C ILE A 88 -11.02 -3.00 5.00
N VAL A 89 -11.73 -3.05 6.13
CA VAL A 89 -12.70 -4.11 6.44
C VAL A 89 -13.89 -4.04 5.49
N ASP A 90 -14.42 -2.85 5.27
CA ASP A 90 -15.63 -2.62 4.47
C ASP A 90 -15.38 -2.87 2.98
N ASN A 91 -14.17 -2.54 2.49
CA ASN A 91 -13.81 -2.68 1.09
C ASN A 91 -12.92 -3.91 0.78
N SER A 92 -12.75 -4.80 1.77
CA SER A 92 -11.92 -6.01 1.64
C SER A 92 -12.35 -6.93 0.49
N ASN A 93 -13.61 -6.92 0.09
CA ASN A 93 -14.14 -7.80 -0.97
C ASN A 93 -14.29 -7.11 -2.33
N VAL A 94 -13.91 -5.83 -2.46
CA VAL A 94 -13.97 -5.13 -3.75
C VAL A 94 -13.01 -5.79 -4.75
N GLN A 95 -13.44 -5.83 -6.01
CA GLN A 95 -12.65 -6.26 -7.15
C GLN A 95 -12.61 -5.12 -8.16
N SER A 96 -11.44 -4.94 -8.77
CA SER A 96 -11.25 -3.96 -9.84
C SER A 96 -10.55 -4.59 -11.04
N GLU A 97 -10.69 -3.93 -12.17
CA GLU A 97 -9.89 -4.15 -13.36
C GLU A 97 -8.69 -3.20 -13.37
N ILE A 98 -7.51 -3.74 -13.64
CA ILE A 98 -6.27 -2.98 -13.72
C ILE A 98 -5.72 -3.10 -15.12
N ARG A 99 -5.37 -1.97 -15.71
CA ARG A 99 -4.84 -1.90 -17.07
C ARG A 99 -3.45 -1.25 -17.05
N LEU A 100 -2.49 -1.91 -17.68
CA LEU A 100 -1.14 -1.38 -17.91
C LEU A 100 -0.98 -1.09 -19.40
N GLY A 101 -0.96 0.19 -19.76
CA GLY A 101 -0.75 0.66 -21.12
C GLY A 101 0.75 0.84 -21.41
N VAL A 102 1.20 0.35 -22.56
CA VAL A 102 2.56 0.55 -23.05
C VAL A 102 2.51 1.29 -24.40
N GLY A 103 3.23 2.41 -24.47
CA GLY A 103 3.28 3.27 -25.65
C GLY A 103 4.62 3.20 -26.39
N ASN A 104 4.62 3.79 -27.57
CA ASN A 104 5.80 3.94 -28.42
C ASN A 104 6.80 4.96 -27.82
N ASP A 105 8.10 4.74 -27.99
CA ASP A 105 9.17 5.61 -27.51
C ASP A 105 9.34 6.93 -28.26
N THR A 106 8.73 7.03 -29.45
CA THR A 106 8.73 8.26 -30.25
C THR A 106 7.78 9.34 -29.72
N ASN A 107 6.88 8.99 -28.80
CA ASN A 107 5.89 9.91 -28.25
C ASN A 107 6.32 10.42 -26.86
N ALA A 108 6.03 11.70 -26.59
CA ALA A 108 6.29 12.32 -25.29
C ALA A 108 5.19 12.06 -24.24
N VAL A 109 4.05 11.52 -24.68
CA VAL A 109 2.87 11.18 -23.88
C VAL A 109 2.42 9.79 -24.31
N LEU A 110 1.83 9.02 -23.39
CA LEU A 110 1.29 7.71 -23.71
C LEU A 110 0.26 7.83 -24.84
N ASN A 111 0.57 7.17 -25.96
CA ASN A 111 -0.37 6.80 -27.01
C ASN A 111 -0.34 5.27 -27.05
N THR A 112 -1.21 4.67 -26.24
CA THR A 112 -1.28 3.23 -26.02
C THR A 112 -1.56 2.54 -27.35
N THR A 113 -0.83 1.49 -27.68
CA THR A 113 -1.14 0.61 -28.81
C THR A 113 -1.35 -0.83 -28.37
N THR A 114 -0.81 -1.17 -27.20
CA THR A 114 -1.04 -2.42 -26.50
C THR A 114 -1.19 -2.16 -25.01
N GLN A 115 -2.09 -2.90 -24.38
CA GLN A 115 -2.31 -2.89 -22.95
C GLN A 115 -2.36 -4.31 -22.40
N ILE A 116 -1.95 -4.46 -21.14
CA ILE A 116 -2.16 -5.67 -20.36
C ILE A 116 -3.32 -5.38 -19.42
N VAL A 117 -4.41 -6.12 -19.58
CA VAL A 117 -5.62 -6.02 -18.77
C VAL A 117 -5.64 -7.19 -17.79
N MET A 118 -5.81 -6.88 -16.51
CA MET A 118 -5.99 -7.83 -15.43
C MET A 118 -7.37 -7.59 -14.83
N SER A 119 -8.27 -8.56 -15.00
CA SER A 119 -9.66 -8.46 -14.51
C SER A 119 -9.86 -9.26 -13.21
N GLY A 120 -10.74 -8.75 -12.35
CA GLY A 120 -11.09 -9.39 -11.07
C GLY A 120 -9.95 -9.39 -10.05
N CYS A 121 -9.13 -8.33 -10.06
CA CYS A 121 -8.01 -8.18 -9.14
C CYS A 121 -8.49 -7.77 -7.74
N TYR A 122 -7.81 -8.31 -6.74
CA TYR A 122 -7.98 -7.94 -5.34
C TYR A 122 -6.69 -7.33 -4.80
N VAL A 123 -6.78 -6.41 -3.85
CA VAL A 123 -5.60 -5.93 -3.10
C VAL A 123 -5.08 -7.02 -2.16
N SER A 124 -3.78 -7.29 -2.24
CA SER A 124 -3.04 -8.26 -1.40
C SER A 124 -2.31 -7.56 -0.26
N SER A 125 -1.64 -6.43 -0.55
CA SER A 125 -0.98 -5.62 0.47
C SER A 125 -1.00 -4.13 0.11
N LEU A 126 -0.97 -3.30 1.15
CA LEU A 126 -0.83 -1.85 1.10
C LEU A 126 0.39 -1.44 1.91
N ASN A 127 1.22 -0.56 1.35
CA ASN A 127 2.39 -0.03 2.04
C ASN A 127 2.52 1.47 1.79
N TYR A 128 2.57 2.24 2.88
CA TYR A 128 2.80 3.69 2.84
C TYR A 128 4.11 4.00 3.55
N ALA A 129 4.97 4.80 2.91
CA ALA A 129 6.25 5.19 3.47
C ALA A 129 6.39 6.70 3.52
N PHE A 130 6.80 7.19 4.70
CA PHE A 130 7.00 8.59 5.01
C PHE A 130 8.43 8.86 5.51
N PRO A 131 9.45 8.72 4.64
CA PRO A 131 10.84 8.96 5.04
C PRO A 131 11.12 10.47 5.16
N VAL A 132 12.09 10.85 6.02
CA VAL A 132 12.60 12.24 6.03
C VAL A 132 13.35 12.61 4.76
N ASP A 133 13.91 11.63 4.06
CA ASP A 133 14.65 11.83 2.82
C ASP A 133 13.94 11.13 1.66
N GLY A 134 13.65 11.90 0.61
CA GLY A 134 12.89 11.43 -0.54
C GLY A 134 11.46 11.96 -0.55
N ASN A 135 10.63 11.29 -1.33
CA ASN A 135 9.21 11.59 -1.49
C ASN A 135 8.39 10.62 -0.65
N PHE A 136 7.20 11.04 -0.22
CA PHE A 136 6.24 10.09 0.34
C PHE A 136 5.69 9.18 -0.76
N THR A 137 5.56 7.89 -0.46
CA THR A 137 5.15 6.88 -1.44
C THR A 137 4.04 5.99 -0.92
N GLU A 138 3.19 5.57 -1.84
CA GLU A 138 2.22 4.49 -1.69
C GLU A 138 2.62 3.35 -2.63
N GLU A 139 2.59 2.12 -2.11
CA GLU A 139 2.78 0.90 -2.87
C GLU A 139 1.60 -0.04 -2.61
N VAL A 140 0.98 -0.49 -3.69
CA VAL A 140 -0.15 -1.42 -3.63
C VAL A 140 0.16 -2.64 -4.49
N VAL A 141 -0.05 -3.80 -3.91
CA VAL A 141 0.06 -5.08 -4.60
C VAL A 141 -1.33 -5.62 -4.86
N PHE A 142 -1.62 -5.90 -6.12
CA PHE A 142 -2.86 -6.52 -6.55
C PHE A 142 -2.60 -7.91 -7.08
N VAL A 143 -3.57 -8.78 -6.85
CA VAL A 143 -3.50 -10.17 -7.25
C VAL A 143 -4.79 -10.56 -7.98
N GLY A 144 -4.62 -11.15 -9.16
CA GLY A 144 -5.70 -11.61 -10.03
C GLY A 144 -5.46 -13.02 -10.54
N SER A 145 -6.43 -13.52 -11.30
CA SER A 145 -6.36 -14.83 -11.98
C SER A 145 -6.39 -14.72 -13.50
N SER A 146 -6.51 -13.50 -14.03
CA SER A 146 -6.59 -13.23 -15.46
C SER A 146 -5.56 -12.19 -15.87
N ARG A 147 -4.98 -12.39 -17.05
CA ARG A 147 -4.09 -11.44 -17.72
C ARG A 147 -4.26 -11.59 -19.22
N ASN A 148 -4.75 -10.55 -19.86
CA ASN A 148 -4.96 -10.49 -21.31
C ASN A 148 -4.17 -9.34 -21.91
N CYS A 149 -3.47 -9.59 -23.01
CA CYS A 149 -2.84 -8.52 -23.79
C CYS A 149 -3.80 -8.12 -24.92
N ILE A 150 -4.20 -6.85 -24.96
CA ILE A 150 -5.17 -6.32 -25.93
C ILE A 150 -4.53 -5.16 -26.69
N ALA A 151 -4.78 -5.07 -27.99
CA ALA A 151 -4.42 -3.91 -28.79
C ALA A 151 -5.57 -2.90 -28.76
N ASP A 152 -5.61 -2.08 -27.71
CA ASP A 152 -6.65 -1.06 -27.49
C ASP A 152 -6.04 0.18 -26.80
N ASN A 153 -6.77 1.29 -26.83
CA ASN A 153 -6.28 2.61 -26.44
C ASN A 153 -6.92 3.13 -25.14
N ASP A 154 -7.51 2.25 -24.35
CA ASP A 154 -8.30 2.65 -23.18
C ASP A 154 -7.49 3.21 -22.01
N VAL A 155 -6.20 2.87 -21.91
CA VAL A 155 -5.34 3.49 -20.89
C VAL A 155 -4.99 4.90 -21.34
N THR A 156 -5.56 5.89 -20.66
CA THR A 156 -5.21 7.28 -20.89
C THR A 156 -3.92 7.66 -20.16
N PRO A 157 -3.12 8.61 -20.71
CA PRO A 157 -2.00 9.17 -19.98
C PRO A 157 -2.46 9.91 -18.70
N PRO A 158 -1.58 10.02 -17.69
CA PRO A 158 -1.79 10.92 -16.56
C PRO A 158 -2.16 12.34 -17.05
N GLY A 159 -3.40 12.78 -16.79
CA GLY A 159 -3.97 14.03 -17.34
C GLY A 159 -5.10 13.87 -18.36
N GLY A 160 -5.54 12.63 -18.65
CA GLY A 160 -6.74 12.30 -19.44
C GLY A 160 -8.05 12.44 -18.65
N VAL A 161 -8.93 11.43 -18.69
CA VAL A 161 -10.10 11.38 -17.78
C VAL A 161 -9.55 11.37 -16.36
N GLN A 162 -9.80 12.46 -15.64
CA GLN A 162 -9.31 12.70 -14.29
C GLN A 162 -10.47 13.25 -13.49
N LEU A 163 -10.57 12.78 -12.26
CA LEU A 163 -11.41 13.41 -11.25
C LEU A 163 -10.91 14.85 -11.07
N THR A 164 -11.81 15.84 -10.99
CA THR A 164 -11.43 17.25 -10.82
C THR A 164 -10.90 17.50 -9.41
N HIS A 165 -9.64 17.15 -9.15
CA HIS A 165 -8.97 17.54 -7.91
C HIS A 165 -8.25 18.88 -8.13
N SER A 166 -8.21 19.75 -7.11
CA SER A 166 -7.27 20.87 -7.07
C SER A 166 -5.88 20.29 -6.79
N PRO A 167 -5.06 19.98 -7.82
CA PRO A 167 -3.83 19.26 -7.60
C PRO A 167 -2.92 20.11 -6.74
N LEU A 168 -2.23 19.50 -5.78
CA LEU A 168 -0.97 20.09 -5.39
C LEU A 168 -0.04 19.94 -6.59
N ASN A 169 0.49 21.04 -7.10
CA ASN A 169 1.50 21.00 -8.17
C ASN A 169 2.86 20.47 -7.67
N ARG A 170 2.88 19.71 -6.57
CA ARG A 170 4.10 19.27 -5.88
C ARG A 170 3.89 17.98 -5.10
N VAL A 171 4.89 17.12 -5.18
CA VAL A 171 5.00 15.89 -4.39
C VAL A 171 5.22 16.22 -2.91
N LEU A 172 4.51 15.51 -2.04
CA LEU A 172 4.63 15.63 -0.59
C LEU A 172 5.97 15.05 -0.10
N ARG A 173 6.55 15.74 0.88
CA ARG A 173 7.81 15.37 1.54
C ARG A 173 7.71 15.60 3.04
N ARG A 174 8.81 15.38 3.77
CA ARG A 174 8.91 15.54 5.24
C ARG A 174 8.16 16.73 5.84
N GLN A 175 8.17 17.91 5.20
CA GLN A 175 7.49 19.10 5.73
C GLN A 175 5.96 19.01 5.71
N ASN A 176 5.40 18.09 4.94
CA ASN A 176 3.97 17.87 4.78
C ASN A 176 3.40 16.89 5.82
N PHE A 177 4.25 16.28 6.65
CA PHE A 177 3.80 15.41 7.75
C PHE A 177 3.45 16.27 8.98
N GLN A 178 2.19 16.24 9.42
CA GLN A 178 1.81 16.98 10.62
C GLN A 178 2.09 16.16 11.88
N LEU A 179 2.99 16.64 12.74
CA LEU A 179 3.44 15.91 13.91
C LEU A 179 2.57 16.14 15.16
N HIS A 180 2.04 17.36 15.37
CA HIS A 180 1.46 17.73 16.69
C HIS A 180 0.12 18.47 16.68
N ALA A 181 -0.28 19.09 15.56
CA ALA A 181 -1.47 19.95 15.55
C ALA A 181 -2.78 19.20 15.25
N THR A 182 -2.71 18.11 14.47
CA THR A 182 -3.90 17.41 13.97
C THR A 182 -3.78 15.89 13.94
N SER A 183 -2.55 15.36 13.79
CA SER A 183 -2.26 13.93 13.93
C SER A 183 -2.26 13.51 15.39
N THR A 184 -2.82 12.34 15.69
CA THR A 184 -2.73 11.72 17.02
C THR A 184 -1.67 10.63 16.97
N LEU A 185 -0.50 10.94 17.51
CA LEU A 185 0.61 10.00 17.62
C LEU A 185 0.66 9.35 19.01
N PRO A 186 1.13 8.08 19.12
CA PRO A 186 1.34 7.41 20.39
C PRO A 186 2.24 8.21 21.34
N VAL A 187 2.05 8.04 22.65
CA VAL A 187 2.82 8.77 23.67
C VAL A 187 4.32 8.58 23.51
N ALA A 188 4.76 7.37 23.12
CA ALA A 188 6.17 7.02 22.97
C ALA A 188 6.89 7.81 21.86
N VAL A 189 6.14 8.30 20.85
CA VAL A 189 6.70 9.03 19.70
C VAL A 189 6.27 10.50 19.66
N ARG A 190 5.23 10.88 20.43
CA ARG A 190 4.56 12.18 20.34
C ARG A 190 5.46 13.39 20.53
N ASN A 191 6.65 13.30 21.12
CA ASN A 191 7.57 14.45 21.26
C ASN A 191 8.99 14.16 20.80
N LYS A 192 9.18 13.09 20.01
CA LYS A 192 10.49 12.69 19.50
C LYS A 192 10.69 13.18 18.07
N ASN A 193 11.95 13.25 17.65
CA ASN A 193 12.30 13.59 16.28
C ASN A 193 12.06 12.37 15.39
N LEU A 194 10.93 12.35 14.68
CA LEU A 194 10.58 11.28 13.74
C LEU A 194 11.45 11.38 12.47
N THR A 195 12.12 10.29 12.13
CA THR A 195 12.94 10.15 10.92
C THR A 195 12.25 9.32 9.84
N ASN A 196 11.34 8.43 10.21
CA ASN A 196 10.59 7.63 9.26
C ASN A 196 9.29 7.14 9.90
N CYS A 197 8.28 6.96 9.07
CA CYS A 197 7.06 6.26 9.44
C CYS A 197 6.63 5.37 8.28
N THR A 198 6.34 4.11 8.55
CA THR A 198 5.77 3.20 7.54
C THR A 198 4.53 2.51 8.06
N ILE A 199 3.51 2.41 7.21
CA ILE A 199 2.26 1.69 7.47
C ILE A 199 2.21 0.54 6.47
N SER A 200 2.12 -0.69 6.94
CA SER A 200 2.04 -1.88 6.10
C SER A 200 0.85 -2.73 6.52
N ALA A 201 -0.03 -3.04 5.58
CA ALA A 201 -1.20 -3.90 5.79
C ALA A 201 -1.18 -5.08 4.82
N SER A 202 -1.42 -6.28 5.34
CA SER A 202 -1.42 -7.53 4.56
C SER A 202 -2.78 -8.21 4.67
N LEU A 203 -3.45 -8.41 3.53
CA LEU A 203 -4.81 -8.97 3.47
C LEU A 203 -4.84 -10.50 3.35
N ASN A 204 -3.67 -11.17 3.36
CA ASN A 204 -3.48 -12.64 3.48
C ASN A 204 -4.63 -13.48 2.91
N ARG A 205 -4.90 -13.32 1.61
CA ARG A 205 -6.09 -13.90 0.97
C ARG A 205 -5.93 -15.37 0.67
N GLU A 206 -7.02 -16.10 0.78
CA GLU A 206 -7.12 -17.51 0.39
C GLU A 206 -8.03 -17.70 -0.82
N LYS A 207 -7.64 -18.63 -1.69
CA LYS A 207 -8.37 -18.97 -2.92
C LYS A 207 -9.45 -20.00 -2.59
N MET A 208 -10.68 -19.76 -3.05
CA MET A 208 -11.78 -20.73 -2.99
C MET A 208 -12.10 -21.26 -4.39
N PHE A 209 -12.16 -22.58 -4.53
CA PHE A 209 -12.46 -23.25 -5.79
C PHE A 209 -13.90 -23.78 -5.83
N ARG A 210 -14.45 -23.86 -7.05
CA ARG A 210 -15.70 -24.58 -7.33
C ARG A 210 -15.45 -25.63 -8.40
N LEU A 211 -16.15 -26.76 -8.29
CA LEU A 211 -16.04 -27.84 -9.27
C LEU A 211 -16.40 -27.34 -10.68
N GLY A 212 -15.61 -27.73 -11.68
CA GLY A 212 -15.84 -27.40 -13.09
C GLY A 212 -15.24 -26.07 -13.55
N GLN A 213 -14.47 -25.37 -12.72
CA GLN A 213 -13.72 -24.18 -13.13
C GLN A 213 -12.25 -24.26 -12.76
N PHE A 214 -11.43 -23.77 -13.69
CA PHE A 214 -9.97 -23.77 -13.55
C PHE A 214 -9.46 -22.63 -12.67
N ALA A 215 -10.09 -21.45 -12.75
CA ALA A 215 -9.74 -20.31 -11.93
C ALA A 215 -10.45 -20.35 -10.56
N PRO A 216 -9.83 -19.83 -9.49
CA PRO A 216 -10.50 -19.59 -8.22
C PRO A 216 -11.77 -18.76 -8.42
N PHE A 217 -12.87 -19.16 -7.78
CA PHE A 217 -14.13 -18.44 -7.86
C PHE A 217 -14.11 -17.14 -7.05
N HIS A 218 -13.44 -17.15 -5.90
CA HIS A 218 -13.38 -16.02 -4.98
C HIS A 218 -12.07 -16.07 -4.18
N ARG A 219 -11.55 -14.90 -3.81
CA ARG A 219 -10.42 -14.78 -2.90
C ARG A 219 -10.86 -14.05 -1.63
N PHE A 220 -11.06 -14.79 -0.55
CA PHE A 220 -11.51 -14.21 0.71
C PHE A 220 -10.32 -13.71 1.53
N VAL A 221 -10.53 -12.62 2.25
CA VAL A 221 -9.58 -12.11 3.23
C VAL A 221 -9.69 -12.94 4.51
N ASN A 222 -8.55 -13.32 5.07
CA ASN A 222 -8.51 -13.92 6.40
C ASN A 222 -8.53 -12.82 7.46
N PHE A 223 -9.53 -12.87 8.33
CA PHE A 223 -9.58 -12.02 9.51
C PHE A 223 -8.91 -12.71 10.70
N PRO A 224 -8.17 -11.96 11.54
CA PRO A 224 -7.98 -10.51 11.48
C PRO A 224 -6.94 -10.08 10.42
N ILE A 225 -7.18 -8.92 9.80
CA ILE A 225 -6.21 -8.24 8.94
C ILE A 225 -5.17 -7.60 9.85
N GLU A 226 -3.91 -7.96 9.67
CA GLU A 226 -2.80 -7.39 10.43
C GLU A 226 -2.25 -6.15 9.74
N ILE A 227 -2.18 -5.05 10.50
CA ILE A 227 -1.58 -3.79 10.09
C ILE A 227 -0.45 -3.47 11.05
N THR A 228 0.72 -3.19 10.49
CA THR A 228 1.92 -2.83 11.24
C THR A 228 2.27 -1.39 10.94
N VAL A 229 2.51 -0.61 11.99
CA VAL A 229 3.03 0.76 11.87
C VAL A 229 4.36 0.84 12.58
N THR A 230 5.38 1.32 11.88
CA THR A 230 6.69 1.55 12.48
C THR A 230 7.01 3.04 12.47
N PHE A 231 7.60 3.51 13.57
CA PHE A 231 8.13 4.86 13.71
C PHE A 231 9.60 4.78 14.08
N ASP A 232 10.44 5.42 13.28
CA ASP A 232 11.84 5.61 13.63
C ASP A 232 12.02 7.00 14.21
N THR A 233 12.64 7.08 15.38
CA THR A 233 12.87 8.34 16.09
C THR A 233 14.32 8.48 16.51
N ILE A 234 14.81 9.72 16.52
CA ILE A 234 16.08 10.06 17.17
C ILE A 234 15.75 10.52 18.60
N PRO A 235 16.26 9.83 19.64
CA PRO A 235 16.05 10.24 21.02
C PRO A 235 16.73 11.58 21.29
N THR A 236 16.04 12.45 22.02
CA THR A 236 16.60 13.72 22.51
C THR A 236 17.26 13.56 23.87
N ASN A 237 18.29 14.37 24.15
CA ASN A 237 19.19 14.25 25.29
C ASN A 237 18.51 13.83 26.61
N GLY A 238 18.84 12.62 27.07
CA GLY A 238 18.66 12.18 28.46
C GLY A 238 17.53 11.19 28.73
N ASN A 239 16.64 10.89 27.77
CA ASN A 239 15.49 10.02 28.02
C ASN A 239 15.31 8.96 26.93
N LEU A 240 16.06 7.86 27.06
CA LEU A 240 16.02 6.69 26.16
C LEU A 240 14.73 5.85 26.30
N CYS A 241 13.90 6.18 27.29
CA CYS A 241 12.67 5.45 27.61
C CYS A 241 11.45 6.38 27.77
N ASP A 242 11.51 7.62 27.27
CA ASP A 242 10.38 8.55 27.42
C ASP A 242 9.13 8.02 26.71
N GLY A 243 8.07 7.78 27.47
CA GLY A 243 6.80 7.25 26.99
C GLY A 243 6.81 5.77 26.58
N SER A 244 7.94 5.04 26.68
CA SER A 244 7.92 3.58 26.56
C SER A 244 7.46 2.95 27.87
N PRO A 245 6.65 1.88 27.82
CA PRO A 245 6.27 1.19 29.03
C PRO A 245 7.50 0.52 29.66
N ASP A 246 7.95 1.03 30.80
CA ASP A 246 9.01 0.41 31.59
C ASP A 246 8.47 -0.84 32.30
N PHE A 247 9.13 -1.98 32.10
CA PHE A 247 8.75 -3.22 32.76
C PHE A 247 9.77 -3.57 33.84
N ALA A 248 9.39 -3.34 35.10
CA ALA A 248 10.10 -3.90 36.23
C ALA A 248 9.96 -5.43 36.23
N PRO A 249 10.96 -6.17 36.76
CA PRO A 249 10.84 -7.61 36.92
C PRO A 249 9.60 -7.95 37.74
N ILE A 250 8.80 -8.91 37.26
CA ILE A 250 7.57 -9.35 37.91
C ILE A 250 7.96 -10.11 39.19
N THR A 251 7.76 -9.48 40.34
CA THR A 251 8.13 -10.03 41.66
C THR A 251 6.96 -10.69 42.40
N SER A 252 5.74 -10.60 41.88
CA SER A 252 4.52 -11.14 42.49
C SER A 252 3.75 -12.03 41.52
N PRO A 253 3.18 -13.17 41.98
CA PRO A 253 2.26 -13.95 41.16
C PRO A 253 1.04 -13.11 40.76
N CYS A 254 0.51 -13.36 39.56
CA CYS A 254 -0.64 -12.69 38.95
C CYS A 254 -0.45 -11.22 38.53
N VAL A 255 0.77 -10.69 38.51
CA VAL A 255 1.07 -9.36 37.94
C VAL A 255 1.64 -9.55 36.52
N GLY A 256 0.93 -9.07 35.51
CA GLY A 256 1.37 -9.08 34.11
C GLY A 256 1.84 -7.70 33.64
N VAL A 257 2.56 -7.69 32.53
CA VAL A 257 2.89 -6.48 31.79
C VAL A 257 1.65 -6.06 30.97
N ASN A 258 1.12 -4.87 31.22
CA ASN A 258 0.02 -4.31 30.43
C ASN A 258 0.56 -3.21 29.52
N VAL A 259 0.54 -3.45 28.22
CA VAL A 259 0.72 -2.42 27.20
C VAL A 259 -0.66 -1.86 26.88
N SER A 260 -0.92 -0.59 27.19
CA SER A 260 -2.20 0.03 26.89
C SER A 260 -2.35 0.28 25.38
N PRO A 261 -3.52 -0.02 24.79
CA PRO A 261 -3.83 0.40 23.43
C PRO A 261 -3.91 1.93 23.34
N GLU A 262 -3.40 2.49 22.25
CA GLU A 262 -3.41 3.93 21.97
C GLU A 262 -3.96 4.22 20.56
N PRO A 263 -4.58 5.41 20.36
CA PRO A 263 -5.05 5.82 19.04
C PRO A 263 -3.91 6.34 18.16
N ILE A 264 -3.92 5.95 16.89
CA ILE A 264 -2.96 6.45 15.88
C ILE A 264 -3.72 7.02 14.70
N LYS A 265 -3.49 8.31 14.42
CA LYS A 265 -3.97 8.99 13.21
C LYS A 265 -2.86 9.82 12.63
N ILE A 266 -2.52 9.58 11.38
CA ILE A 266 -1.48 10.27 10.65
C ILE A 266 -2.14 11.14 9.59
N LYS A 267 -1.88 12.45 9.63
CA LYS A 267 -2.42 13.42 8.69
C LYS A 267 -1.30 14.11 7.91
N LEU A 268 -1.51 14.21 6.60
CA LEU A 268 -0.61 14.91 5.69
C LEU A 268 -1.28 16.19 5.22
N CYS A 269 -0.52 17.29 5.17
CA CYS A 269 -1.03 18.59 4.76
C CYS A 269 -0.36 19.15 3.52
N ASN A 270 -1.06 20.03 2.83
CA ASN A 270 -0.50 20.83 1.76
C ASN A 270 0.27 22.06 2.29
N ASP A 271 0.77 22.87 1.36
CA ASP A 271 1.55 24.08 1.62
C ASP A 271 0.74 25.20 2.33
N THR A 272 -0.59 25.09 2.34
CA THR A 272 -1.50 26.01 3.05
C THR A 272 -1.90 25.49 4.43
N GLY A 273 -1.44 24.29 4.82
CA GLY A 273 -1.77 23.65 6.09
C GLY A 273 -3.08 22.86 6.09
N THR A 274 -3.78 22.78 4.96
CA THR A 274 -5.02 21.98 4.80
C THR A 274 -4.67 20.50 4.74
N ILE A 275 -5.43 19.66 5.43
CA ILE A 275 -5.27 18.19 5.42
C ILE A 275 -5.70 17.66 4.06
N VAL A 276 -4.86 16.80 3.48
CA VAL A 276 -5.07 16.19 2.16
C VAL A 276 -5.26 14.69 2.28
N TYR A 277 -4.44 14.04 3.11
CA TYR A 277 -4.54 12.61 3.39
C TYR A 277 -4.66 12.39 4.89
N GLU A 278 -5.48 11.42 5.27
CA GLU A 278 -5.67 10.96 6.64
C GLU A 278 -5.63 9.43 6.67
N PHE A 279 -4.76 8.90 7.52
CA PHE A 279 -4.61 7.48 7.81
C PHE A 279 -5.04 7.26 9.27
N ASP A 280 -6.22 6.71 9.47
CA ASP A 280 -6.77 6.39 10.79
C ASP A 280 -6.58 4.90 11.06
N LEU A 281 -5.78 4.59 12.08
CA LEU A 281 -5.47 3.22 12.51
C LEU A 281 -6.28 2.81 13.75
N GLY A 282 -7.38 3.52 14.02
CA GLY A 282 -8.26 3.24 15.13
C GLY A 282 -7.66 3.61 16.49
N ALA A 283 -8.38 3.20 17.54
CA ALA A 283 -8.04 3.51 18.94
C ALA A 283 -7.26 2.41 19.66
N LYS A 284 -6.95 1.31 18.98
CA LYS A 284 -6.50 0.05 19.59
C LYS A 284 -5.10 -0.37 19.15
N ALA A 285 -4.24 0.56 18.74
CA ALA A 285 -2.88 0.22 18.39
C ALA A 285 -2.08 -0.16 19.62
N THR A 286 -1.49 -1.35 19.61
CA THR A 286 -0.68 -1.86 20.71
C THR A 286 0.79 -1.87 20.33
N LEU A 287 1.65 -1.39 21.23
CA LEU A 287 3.09 -1.45 21.04
C LEU A 287 3.57 -2.90 21.11
N GLN A 288 4.17 -3.38 20.03
CA GLN A 288 4.67 -4.74 19.90
C GLN A 288 6.16 -4.82 20.24
N SER A 289 6.94 -3.84 19.79
CA SER A 289 8.38 -3.83 20.04
C SER A 289 8.97 -2.42 20.06
N ILE A 290 10.07 -2.29 20.79
CA ILE A 290 10.95 -1.12 20.80
C ILE A 290 12.35 -1.64 20.52
N ALA A 291 12.97 -1.15 19.46
CA ALA A 291 14.35 -1.47 19.13
C ALA A 291 15.24 -0.23 19.26
N TYR A 292 16.43 -0.42 19.81
CA TYR A 292 17.45 0.62 19.94
C TYR A 292 18.67 0.20 19.12
N SER A 293 19.12 1.07 18.21
CA SER A 293 20.26 0.80 17.35
C SER A 293 21.07 2.07 17.08
N GLY A 294 22.30 1.90 16.59
CA GLY A 294 23.24 3.00 16.34
C GLY A 294 24.06 3.38 17.57
N GLY A 295 24.57 4.62 17.60
CA GLY A 295 25.44 5.10 18.68
C GLY A 295 26.81 4.42 18.71
N ASP A 296 27.42 4.20 17.54
CA ASP A 296 28.75 3.60 17.45
C ASP A 296 29.86 4.54 17.96
N THR A 297 31.06 3.99 18.15
CA THR A 297 32.24 4.76 18.57
C THR A 297 32.72 5.77 17.52
N GLY A 298 32.12 5.75 16.32
CA GLY A 298 32.38 6.68 15.22
C GLY A 298 31.53 7.94 15.25
N GLY A 299 30.59 8.06 16.19
CA GLY A 299 29.72 9.23 16.33
C GLY A 299 28.45 9.16 15.47
N GLY A 300 28.01 7.96 15.08
CA GLY A 300 26.71 7.75 14.43
C GLY A 300 25.53 8.06 15.35
N ASN A 301 24.44 8.58 14.77
CA ASN A 301 23.22 8.85 15.52
C ASN A 301 22.58 7.56 16.04
N VAL A 302 21.92 7.67 17.18
CA VAL A 302 21.06 6.63 17.74
C VAL A 302 19.69 6.70 17.07
N THR A 303 19.09 5.54 16.79
CA THR A 303 17.71 5.42 16.30
C THR A 303 16.93 4.45 17.19
N GLU A 304 15.76 4.89 17.62
CA GLU A 304 14.75 4.10 18.33
C GLU A 304 13.60 3.79 17.38
N THR A 305 13.35 2.52 17.13
CA THR A 305 12.26 2.03 16.27
C THR A 305 11.13 1.50 17.13
N TYR A 306 9.95 2.10 17.02
CA TYR A 306 8.72 1.69 17.68
C TYR A 306 7.82 0.97 16.68
N THR A 307 7.47 -0.28 16.97
CA THR A 307 6.55 -1.06 16.14
C THR A 307 5.21 -1.22 16.85
N TYR A 308 4.15 -0.73 16.23
CA TYR A 308 2.77 -0.87 16.66
C TYR A 308 2.05 -1.87 15.76
N GLN A 309 1.20 -2.68 16.38
CA GLN A 309 0.35 -3.64 15.70
C GLN A 309 -1.11 -3.24 15.90
N VAL A 310 -1.87 -3.27 14.81
CA VAL A 310 -3.30 -2.97 14.74
C VAL A 310 -3.97 -4.10 13.97
N PHE A 311 -5.20 -4.42 14.35
CA PHE A 311 -5.99 -5.42 13.66
C PHE A 311 -7.27 -4.80 13.13
N ASN A 312 -7.56 -5.03 11.84
CA ASN A 312 -8.77 -4.62 11.11
C ASN A 312 -8.98 -3.10 10.97
N ASP A 313 -8.48 -2.28 11.89
CA ASP A 313 -8.72 -0.85 11.90
C ASP A 313 -7.65 -0.12 11.07
N LEU A 314 -7.92 0.09 9.78
CA LEU A 314 -7.19 1.02 8.91
C LEU A 314 -8.18 1.67 7.95
N CYS A 315 -8.37 2.98 8.10
CA CYS A 315 -9.24 3.79 7.26
C CYS A 315 -8.43 4.91 6.62
N ILE A 316 -8.44 4.93 5.30
CA ILE A 316 -7.64 5.84 4.49
C ILE A 316 -8.58 6.82 3.82
N THR A 317 -8.38 8.10 4.09
CA THR A 317 -9.11 9.19 3.44
C THR A 317 -8.13 10.03 2.65
N GLY A 318 -8.47 10.31 1.40
CA GLY A 318 -7.68 11.16 0.52
C GLY A 318 -8.58 12.20 -0.15
N PRO A 319 -8.01 13.06 -1.01
CA PRO A 319 -8.85 13.81 -1.93
C PRO A 319 -9.62 12.80 -2.79
N PHE A 320 -10.91 13.04 -2.95
CA PHE A 320 -11.78 12.40 -3.92
C PHE A 320 -12.27 13.51 -4.82
N GLY A 321 -12.11 13.38 -6.13
CA GLY A 321 -12.75 14.30 -7.08
C GLY A 321 -14.04 13.71 -7.64
N ASP A 322 -14.90 14.58 -8.16
CA ASP A 322 -16.09 14.16 -8.90
C ASP A 322 -15.71 13.64 -10.30
N LEU A 323 -16.45 12.64 -10.78
CA LEU A 323 -16.39 12.21 -12.18
C LEU A 323 -16.93 13.33 -13.09
N VAL A 324 -16.17 13.69 -14.12
CA VAL A 324 -16.65 14.55 -15.22
C VAL A 324 -16.81 13.72 -16.48
#